data_AF-A0A835L317-F1
#
_entry.id   AF-A0A835L317-F1
#
_cell.length_a   1.000
_cell.length_b   1.000
_cell.length_c   1.000
_cell.angle_alpha   90.00
_cell.angle_beta   90.00
_cell.angle_gamma   90.00
#
_symmetry.space_group_name_H-M   'P 1'
#
loop_
_entity.id
_entity.type
_entity.pdbx_description
1 polymer ?
#
loop_
_entity_poly.entity_id
_entity_poly.type
_entity_poly.pdbx_seq_one_letter_code
_entity_poly.pdbx_strand_id
1 'polypeptide(L)'
;MLMGVSCTLIEKAFLQSMYSGYPCTPYLFTPLLNPTTPQEERYNRSHIRTRNTVERCFGLLKQRFRCLLRGMFGDIETAKKTIVACAVLHNIAIDMREDLFPGEEDNIEPSIQFAPSETIQQYFPSSVRGNIRRRQFIQTHFQ
;
A
#
# COMPACT_ATOMS: atom_id res chain seq x y z
N MET A 1 9.33 -13.40 25.95
CA MET A 1 9.51 -13.78 24.53
C MET A 1 8.12 -14.01 23.95
N LEU A 2 7.66 -13.08 23.11
CA LEU A 2 6.46 -13.05 22.25
C LEU A 2 5.96 -11.59 22.25
N MET A 3 6.73 -10.74 21.58
CA MET A 3 6.29 -9.38 21.23
C MET A 3 5.16 -9.56 20.22
N GLY A 4 3.92 -9.49 20.68
CA GLY A 4 2.74 -9.40 19.83
C GLY A 4 2.81 -8.11 19.03
N VAL A 5 3.25 -8.20 17.78
CA VAL A 5 3.16 -7.07 16.86
C VAL A 5 1.69 -6.93 16.50
N SER A 6 1.03 -5.97 17.13
CA SER A 6 -0.33 -5.56 16.75
C SER A 6 -0.39 -5.33 15.24
N CYS A 7 -1.38 -5.91 14.58
CA CYS A 7 -1.60 -5.83 13.13
C CYS A 7 -1.69 -4.37 12.62
N THR A 8 -2.00 -3.42 13.50
CA THR A 8 -1.97 -1.98 13.23
C THR A 8 -0.56 -1.45 12.87
N LEU A 9 0.51 -2.10 13.32
CA LEU A 9 1.89 -1.75 12.92
C LEU A 9 2.24 -2.24 11.52
N ILE A 10 1.60 -3.32 11.04
CA ILE A 10 1.80 -3.82 9.67
C ILE A 10 1.09 -2.91 8.67
N GLU A 11 -0.06 -2.30 9.00
CA GLU A 11 -0.73 -1.36 8.07
C GLU A 11 0.08 -0.09 7.82
N LYS A 12 0.62 0.52 8.87
CA LYS A 12 1.52 1.67 8.71
C LYS A 12 2.84 1.23 8.10
N ALA A 13 3.43 0.11 8.51
CA ALA A 13 4.71 -0.34 7.96
C ALA A 13 4.62 -0.95 6.55
N PHE A 14 3.48 -1.40 6.04
CA PHE A 14 3.36 -2.02 4.71
C PHE A 14 2.98 -0.99 3.63
N LEU A 15 2.23 0.05 4.00
CA LEU A 15 1.81 1.11 3.06
C LEU A 15 2.68 2.39 3.17
N GLN A 16 3.13 2.77 4.38
CA GLN A 16 4.10 3.87 4.54
C GLN A 16 5.51 3.48 4.08
N SER A 17 5.87 2.18 4.14
CA SER A 17 7.16 1.71 3.62
C SER A 17 7.19 1.61 2.09
N MET A 18 6.06 1.61 1.39
CA MET A 18 6.09 1.49 -0.07
C MET A 18 6.87 2.65 -0.75
N TYR A 19 7.00 3.77 -0.04
CA TYR A 19 7.65 4.99 -0.54
C TYR A 19 9.11 5.15 -0.06
N SER A 20 9.44 4.68 1.15
CA SER A 20 10.76 4.87 1.78
C SER A 20 11.45 3.56 2.22
N GLY A 21 10.70 2.48 2.38
CA GLY A 21 11.21 1.19 2.85
C GLY A 21 11.54 0.18 1.75
N TYR A 22 11.23 0.45 0.47
CA TYR A 22 11.71 -0.37 -0.65
C TYR A 22 12.78 0.36 -1.45
N PRO A 23 13.89 -0.31 -1.81
CA PRO A 23 14.87 0.26 -2.70
C PRO A 23 14.28 0.42 -4.10
N CYS A 24 14.61 1.53 -4.79
CA CYS A 24 14.35 1.61 -6.22
C CYS A 24 15.21 0.58 -6.95
N THR A 25 14.55 -0.40 -7.59
CA THR A 25 15.21 -1.45 -8.37
C THR A 25 14.82 -1.33 -9.85
N PRO A 26 15.47 -2.07 -10.76
CA PRO A 26 15.10 -2.09 -12.17
C PRO A 26 13.70 -2.65 -12.47
N TYR A 27 13.00 -3.20 -11.48
CA TYR A 27 11.68 -3.83 -11.59
C TYR A 27 10.66 -3.29 -10.56
N LEU A 28 11.10 -2.45 -9.61
CA LEU A 28 10.24 -1.79 -8.63
C LEU A 28 10.64 -0.32 -8.54
N PHE A 29 9.85 0.56 -9.14
CA PHE A 29 10.10 2.00 -9.09
C PHE A 29 9.40 2.63 -7.90
N THR A 30 10.13 3.46 -7.18
CA THR A 30 9.60 4.23 -6.06
C THR A 30 9.32 5.67 -6.45
N PRO A 31 8.40 6.36 -5.75
CA PRO A 31 8.11 7.78 -5.96
C PRO A 31 9.34 8.67 -5.71
N LEU A 32 9.33 9.86 -6.29
CA LEU A 32 10.37 10.85 -6.08
C LEU A 32 10.04 11.69 -4.84
N LEU A 33 11.02 11.87 -3.94
CA LEU A 33 10.82 12.68 -2.74
C LEU A 33 10.64 14.17 -3.09
N ASN A 34 11.48 14.67 -3.99
CA ASN A 34 11.50 16.06 -4.42
C ASN A 34 11.35 16.11 -5.96
N PRO A 35 10.11 16.04 -6.50
CA PRO A 35 9.88 16.26 -7.92
C PRO A 35 10.15 17.72 -8.27
N THR A 36 10.92 17.95 -9.33
CA THR A 36 11.34 19.29 -9.80
C THR A 36 10.77 19.63 -11.17
N THR A 37 10.34 18.63 -11.92
CA THR A 37 9.81 18.80 -13.28
C THR A 37 8.34 18.36 -13.38
N PRO A 38 7.55 18.92 -14.32
CA PRO A 38 6.16 18.50 -14.53
C PRO A 38 6.01 16.99 -14.80
N GLN A 39 6.99 16.37 -15.46
CA GLN A 39 7.01 14.93 -15.72
C GLN A 39 7.15 14.12 -14.42
N GLU A 40 8.02 14.56 -13.52
CA GLU A 40 8.21 13.95 -12.20
C GLU A 40 6.96 14.10 -11.32
N GLU A 41 6.28 15.24 -11.39
CA GLU A 41 5.00 15.45 -10.71
C GLU A 41 3.90 14.50 -11.23
N ARG A 42 3.79 14.35 -12.56
CA ARG A 42 2.82 13.43 -13.20
C ARG A 42 3.12 11.97 -12.84
N TYR A 43 4.39 11.60 -12.77
CA TYR A 43 4.84 10.30 -12.28
C TYR A 43 4.41 10.04 -10.84
N ASN A 44 4.68 10.98 -9.93
CA ASN A 44 4.26 10.88 -8.54
C ASN A 44 2.73 10.84 -8.39
N ARG A 45 2.01 11.64 -9.17
CA ARG A 45 0.54 11.63 -9.19
C ARG A 45 -0.01 10.26 -9.60
N SER A 46 0.63 9.61 -10.56
CA SER A 46 0.24 8.27 -11.01
C SER A 46 0.48 7.22 -9.92
N HIS A 47 1.61 7.30 -9.22
CA HIS A 47 1.87 6.48 -8.02
C HIS A 47 0.81 6.65 -6.95
N ILE A 48 0.45 7.90 -6.61
CA ILE A 48 -0.60 8.21 -5.64
C ILE A 48 -1.95 7.60 -6.08
N ARG A 49 -2.32 7.76 -7.35
CA ARG A 49 -3.58 7.22 -7.88
C ARG A 49 -3.64 5.69 -7.78
N THR A 50 -2.56 5.01 -8.14
CA THR A 50 -2.46 3.55 -8.02
C THR A 50 -2.56 3.12 -6.57
N ARG A 51 -1.80 3.76 -5.66
CA ARG A 51 -1.84 3.48 -4.23
C ARG A 51 -3.24 3.64 -3.66
N ASN A 52 -3.89 4.77 -3.92
CA ASN A 52 -5.23 5.04 -3.40
C ASN A 52 -6.25 3.96 -3.82
N THR A 53 -6.10 3.40 -5.03
CA THR A 53 -6.96 2.32 -5.51
C THR A 53 -6.72 1.03 -4.72
N VAL A 54 -5.46 0.68 -4.49
CA VAL A 54 -5.05 -0.50 -3.71
C VAL A 54 -5.46 -0.37 -2.24
N GLU A 55 -5.25 0.79 -1.64
CA GLU A 55 -5.64 1.08 -0.25
C GLU A 55 -7.16 0.99 -0.05
N ARG A 56 -7.95 1.56 -0.97
CA ARG A 56 -9.41 1.42 -0.95
C ARG A 56 -9.84 -0.04 -1.04
N CYS A 57 -9.23 -0.82 -1.94
CA CYS A 57 -9.52 -2.26 -2.07
C CYS A 57 -9.26 -3.02 -0.76
N PHE A 58 -8.10 -2.79 -0.13
CA PHE A 58 -7.79 -3.41 1.16
C PHE A 58 -8.70 -2.92 2.30
N GLY A 59 -9.08 -1.64 2.29
CA GLY A 59 -10.07 -1.09 3.23
C GLY A 59 -11.39 -1.85 3.16
N LEU A 60 -11.93 -2.04 1.95
CA LEU A 60 -13.18 -2.80 1.75
C LEU A 60 -13.04 -4.27 2.19
N LEU A 61 -11.91 -4.91 1.88
CA LEU A 61 -11.65 -6.29 2.30
C LEU A 61 -11.63 -6.41 3.82
N LYS A 62 -10.99 -5.48 4.53
CA LYS A 62 -10.89 -5.47 5.99
C LYS A 62 -12.19 -5.12 6.70
N GLN A 63 -12.95 -4.20 6.11
CA GLN A 63 -14.29 -3.84 6.59
C GLN A 63 -15.21 -5.05 6.55
N ARG A 64 -15.22 -5.79 5.43
CA ARG A 64 -16.03 -7.01 5.27
C ARG A 64 -15.52 -8.19 6.10
N PHE A 65 -14.20 -8.39 6.13
CA PHE A 65 -13.57 -9.51 6.84
C PHE A 65 -12.74 -9.01 8.02
N ARG A 66 -13.40 -8.83 9.17
CA ARG A 66 -12.77 -8.37 10.42
C ARG A 66 -11.63 -9.28 10.90
N CYS A 67 -11.54 -10.53 10.41
CA CYS A 67 -10.39 -11.40 10.67
C CYS A 67 -9.07 -10.84 10.12
N LEU A 68 -9.11 -9.96 9.11
CA LEU A 68 -7.94 -9.28 8.53
C LEU A 68 -7.50 -8.05 9.33
N LEU A 69 -8.33 -7.56 10.26
CA LEU A 69 -7.98 -6.44 11.16
C LEU A 69 -7.14 -6.91 12.35
N ARG A 70 -7.23 -8.20 12.69
CA ARG A 70 -6.43 -8.81 13.75
C ARG A 70 -5.23 -9.49 13.11
N GLY A 71 -4.15 -9.64 13.89
CA GLY A 71 -3.02 -10.45 13.44
C GLY A 71 -3.50 -11.86 13.14
N MET A 72 -3.15 -12.40 11.97
CA MET A 72 -3.46 -13.79 11.65
C MET A 72 -2.55 -14.69 12.47
N PHE A 73 -3.15 -15.58 13.26
CA PHE A 73 -2.42 -16.61 13.99
C PHE A 73 -2.19 -17.80 13.07
N GLY A 74 -0.95 -18.23 12.91
CA GLY A 74 -0.59 -19.38 12.07
C GLY A 74 0.71 -19.18 11.29
N ASP A 75 0.97 -20.08 10.36
CA ASP A 75 2.08 -19.97 9.43
C ASP A 75 1.75 -19.03 8.24
N ILE A 76 2.80 -18.63 7.52
CA ILE A 76 2.67 -17.76 6.34
C ILE A 76 1.76 -18.39 5.29
N GLU A 77 1.73 -19.72 5.19
CA GLU A 77 0.92 -20.42 4.21
C GLU A 77 -0.57 -20.35 4.52
N THR A 78 -0.95 -20.50 5.79
CA THR A 78 -2.34 -20.28 6.24
C THR A 78 -2.77 -18.83 6.05
N ALA A 79 -1.88 -17.88 6.33
CA ALA A 79 -2.12 -16.47 6.07
C ALA A 79 -2.44 -16.18 4.59
N LYS A 80 -1.64 -16.71 3.65
CA LYS A 80 -1.90 -16.57 2.22
C LYS A 80 -3.25 -17.16 1.81
N LYS A 81 -3.55 -18.38 2.25
CA LYS A 81 -4.82 -19.06 1.94
C LYS A 81 -6.01 -18.26 2.45
N THR A 82 -5.90 -17.69 3.66
CA THR A 82 -6.94 -16.84 4.25
C THR A 82 -7.17 -15.59 3.41
N ILE A 83 -6.10 -14.88 3.01
CA ILE A 83 -6.20 -13.69 2.16
C ILE A 83 -6.86 -14.02 0.80
N VAL A 84 -6.45 -15.11 0.15
CA VAL A 84 -7.03 -15.54 -1.12
C VAL A 84 -8.50 -15.91 -0.97
N ALA A 85 -8.86 -16.65 0.08
CA ALA A 85 -10.25 -17.01 0.37
C ALA A 85 -11.12 -15.76 0.59
N CYS A 86 -10.64 -14.77 1.37
CA CYS A 86 -11.33 -13.50 1.54
C CYS A 86 -11.55 -12.76 0.21
N ALA A 87 -10.55 -12.73 -0.67
CA ALA A 87 -10.68 -12.08 -1.98
C ALA A 87 -11.72 -12.79 -2.89
N VAL A 88 -11.72 -14.12 -2.91
CA VAL A 88 -12.71 -14.91 -3.67
C VAL A 88 -14.11 -14.66 -3.12
N LEU A 89 -14.28 -14.73 -1.80
CA LEU A 89 -15.58 -14.47 -1.14
C LEU A 89 -16.06 -13.03 -1.37
N HIS A 90 -15.14 -12.06 -1.39
CA HIS A 90 -15.47 -10.67 -1.72
C HIS A 90 -16.05 -10.55 -3.14
N ASN A 91 -15.42 -11.21 -4.11
CA ASN A 91 -15.88 -11.19 -5.50
C ASN A 91 -17.26 -11.85 -5.65
N ILE A 92 -17.48 -12.98 -4.96
CA ILE A 92 -18.78 -13.67 -4.95
C ILE A 92 -19.85 -12.74 -4.34
N ALA A 93 -19.54 -12.03 -3.25
CA ALA A 93 -20.47 -11.09 -2.65
C ALA A 93 -20.81 -9.89 -3.57
N ILE A 94 -19.84 -9.37 -4.32
CA ILE A 94 -20.09 -8.34 -5.35
C ILE A 94 -21.05 -8.87 -6.42
N ASP A 95 -20.84 -10.10 -6.90
CA ASP A 95 -21.69 -10.73 -7.91
C ASP A 95 -23.12 -10.95 -7.41
N MET A 96 -23.26 -11.34 -6.14
CA MET A 96 -24.55 -11.48 -5.46
C MET A 96 -25.21 -10.14 -5.09
N ARG A 97 -24.56 -8.99 -5.37
CA ARG A 97 -25.01 -7.64 -4.99
C ARG A 97 -25.28 -7.53 -3.48
N GLU A 98 -24.48 -8.21 -2.68
CA GLU A 98 -24.56 -8.08 -1.23
C GLU A 98 -23.96 -6.75 -0.81
N ASP A 99 -24.81 -5.87 -0.29
CA ASP A 99 -24.37 -4.60 0.26
C ASP A 99 -23.29 -4.83 1.33
N LEU A 100 -22.27 -3.98 1.33
CA LEU A 100 -21.41 -3.87 2.50
C LEU A 100 -22.32 -3.49 3.67
N PHE A 101 -22.36 -4.33 4.71
CA PHE A 101 -23.27 -4.18 5.86
C PHE A 101 -23.55 -2.70 6.20
N PRO A 102 -24.82 -2.27 6.26
CA PRO A 102 -25.16 -0.91 6.67
C PRO A 102 -24.85 -0.79 8.17
N GLY A 103 -23.65 -0.33 8.50
CA GLY A 103 -23.18 -0.36 9.89
C GLY A 103 -21.83 0.30 10.02
N GLU A 104 -21.90 1.62 10.23
CA GLU A 104 -20.81 2.55 10.51
C GLU A 104 -20.09 3.06 9.26
N GLU A 105 -20.53 4.23 8.82
CA GLU A 105 -19.64 5.27 8.33
C GLU A 105 -18.53 5.42 9.38
N ASP A 106 -17.47 4.63 9.25
CA ASP A 106 -16.20 4.99 9.86
C ASP A 106 -15.92 6.37 9.28
N ASN A 107 -15.99 7.40 10.12
CA ASN A 107 -15.50 8.73 9.84
C ASN A 107 -14.13 8.55 9.19
N ILE A 108 -14.08 8.60 7.85
CA ILE A 108 -12.84 8.54 7.11
C ILE A 108 -12.21 9.88 7.46
N GLU A 109 -11.35 9.88 8.48
CA GLU A 109 -10.60 11.08 8.81
C GLU A 109 -10.02 11.62 7.50
N PRO A 110 -10.29 12.89 7.18
CA PRO A 110 -9.83 13.47 5.94
C PRO A 110 -8.32 13.28 5.92
N SER A 111 -7.85 12.61 4.86
CA SER A 111 -6.45 12.46 4.46
C SER A 111 -5.48 13.09 5.46
N ILE A 112 -4.88 12.30 6.35
CA ILE A 112 -3.84 12.78 7.26
C ILE A 112 -2.91 13.65 6.42
N GLN A 113 -2.90 14.97 6.70
CA GLN A 113 -1.87 15.85 6.21
C GLN A 113 -0.59 15.32 6.83
N PHE A 114 0.21 14.63 6.04
CA PHE A 114 1.49 14.10 6.50
C PHE A 114 2.40 15.29 6.79
N ALA A 115 2.46 15.68 8.06
CA ALA A 115 3.63 16.35 8.60
C ALA A 115 4.87 15.49 8.26
N PRO A 116 6.03 16.10 8.00
CA PRO A 116 7.25 15.36 7.68
C PRO A 116 7.66 14.51 8.89
N SER A 117 7.20 13.26 8.93
CA SER A 117 7.57 12.30 9.96
C SER A 117 9.05 11.95 9.76
N GLU A 118 9.84 12.19 10.79
CA GLU A 118 11.26 11.84 10.84
C GLU A 118 11.48 10.38 10.40
N THR A 119 12.32 10.25 9.38
CA THR A 119 12.55 9.04 8.61
C THR A 119 13.21 7.98 9.50
N ILE A 120 12.55 6.86 9.78
CA ILE A 120 13.29 5.64 10.13
C ILE A 120 13.97 5.16 8.84
N GLN A 121 15.18 5.69 8.60
CA GLN A 121 16.09 5.23 7.56
C GLN A 121 16.60 3.83 7.92
N GLN A 122 15.82 2.79 7.62
CA GLN A 122 16.49 1.58 7.15
C GLN A 122 17.00 1.90 5.75
N TYR A 123 18.26 2.36 5.68
CA TYR A 123 18.96 2.68 4.43
C TYR A 123 19.14 1.39 3.63
N PHE A 124 18.12 1.01 2.85
CA PHE A 124 18.28 0.06 1.76
C PHE A 124 18.91 0.83 0.61
N PRO A 125 20.17 0.54 0.22
CA PRO A 125 20.82 1.28 -0.86
C PRO A 125 20.02 1.04 -2.14
N SER A 126 19.32 2.09 -2.59
CA SER A 126 18.62 2.04 -3.88
C SER A 126 19.62 1.74 -4.99
N SER A 127 19.25 0.85 -5.91
CA SER A 127 20.15 0.42 -6.97
C SER A 127 20.41 1.61 -7.89
N VAL A 128 21.69 1.93 -8.14
CA VAL A 128 22.09 2.95 -9.14
C VAL A 128 21.38 2.67 -10.47
N ARG A 129 21.33 1.39 -10.87
CA ARG A 129 20.64 0.94 -12.08
C ARG A 129 19.12 1.15 -12.02
N GLY A 130 18.51 0.97 -10.85
CA GLY A 130 17.09 1.25 -10.62
C GLY A 130 16.77 2.74 -10.80
N ASN A 131 17.58 3.61 -10.20
CA ASN A 131 17.41 5.06 -10.33
C ASN A 131 17.57 5.55 -11.77
N ILE A 132 18.55 5.04 -12.51
CA ILE A 132 18.74 5.36 -13.94
C ILE A 132 17.52 4.93 -14.76
N ARG A 133 17.05 3.68 -14.59
CA ARG A 133 15.87 3.19 -15.31
C ARG A 133 14.60 3.94 -14.97
N ARG A 134 14.40 4.30 -13.69
CA ARG A 134 13.26 5.13 -13.28
C ARG A 134 13.30 6.49 -13.98
N ARG A 135 14.44 7.16 -14.02
CA ARG A 135 14.57 8.46 -14.70
C ARG A 135 14.25 8.35 -16.19
N GLN A 136 14.82 7.34 -16.86
CA GLN A 136 14.53 7.06 -18.27
C GLN A 136 13.04 6.77 -18.50
N PHE A 137 12.43 5.97 -17.64
CA PHE A 137 11.00 5.65 -17.69
C PHE A 137 10.14 6.90 -17.53
N ILE A 138 10.46 7.78 -16.59
CA ILE A 138 9.75 9.04 -16.38
C ILE A 138 9.80 9.89 -17.65
N GLN A 139 11.00 10.10 -18.20
CA GLN A 139 11.19 10.90 -19.41
C GLN A 139 10.49 10.31 -20.65
N THR A 140 10.38 8.98 -20.72
CA THR A 140 9.79 8.30 -21.89
C THR A 140 8.27 8.27 -21.83
N HIS A 141 7.67 8.09 -20.65
CA HIS A 141 6.23 7.81 -20.50
C HIS A 141 5.42 8.96 -19.92
N PHE A 142 6.07 9.97 -19.34
CA PHE A 142 5.41 11.14 -18.77
C PHE A 142 5.87 12.37 -19.54
N GLN A 143 4.96 12.97 -20.29
CA GLN A 143 5.16 14.24 -21.00
C GLN A 143 4.77 15.42 -20.13
#